data_AF-A2TXK4-F1
#
_entry.id   AF-A2TXK4-F1
#
_cell.length_a   1.000
_cell.length_b   1.000
_cell.length_c   1.000
_cell.angle_alpha   90.00
_cell.angle_beta   90.00
_cell.angle_gamma   90.00
#
_symmetry.space_group_name_H-M   'P 1'
#
loop_
_entity.id
_entity.type
_entity.pdbx_description
1 polymer ?
#
loop_
_entity_poly.entity_id
_entity_poly.type
_entity_poly.pdbx_seq_one_letter_code
_entity_poly.pdbx_strand_id
1 'polypeptide(L)'
;MKTIKMKSIKLFATALTVTSFMMVSCDIKKENADNEEIIEVVEVEKDNVEVDADMNTEKIAEVEVKTRTYKMKEQEPIVYDLDANGIAGFDDWRDYTVVNYELAEIRKANYLTTAQRVKNMNYRIANLGNSIPAWLKTEEVMEDVSDVQKEYLELIEDADASENEMKENLEELSEKFDDLKEELDETVQEYVRIHESAIEEFNEEFKKGKIEAAIEEYNEEIKKMDKILDNK
;
A
#
# COMPACT_ATOMS: atom_id res chain seq x y z
N MET A 1 2.22 -40.90 -15.48
CA MET A 1 2.90 -39.66 -15.03
C MET A 1 2.11 -38.49 -15.60
N LYS A 2 1.23 -37.88 -14.81
CA LYS A 2 0.35 -36.79 -15.25
C LYS A 2 1.12 -35.47 -15.10
N THR A 3 1.34 -34.79 -16.21
CA THR A 3 1.94 -33.46 -16.28
C THR A 3 0.98 -32.43 -15.69
N ILE A 4 1.36 -31.81 -14.58
CA ILE A 4 0.65 -30.68 -13.98
C ILE A 4 0.93 -29.45 -14.87
N LYS A 5 -0.11 -28.91 -15.50
CA LYS A 5 -0.04 -27.60 -16.17
C LYS A 5 0.05 -26.53 -15.09
N MET A 6 1.19 -25.88 -14.97
CA MET A 6 1.31 -24.60 -14.24
C MET A 6 0.41 -23.58 -14.93
N LYS A 7 -0.59 -23.06 -14.21
CA LYS A 7 -1.33 -21.86 -14.62
C LYS A 7 -0.41 -20.66 -14.39
N SER A 8 0.02 -20.04 -15.49
CA SER A 8 0.76 -18.78 -15.45
C SER A 8 -0.15 -17.68 -14.88
N ILE A 9 0.23 -17.12 -13.73
CA ILE A 9 -0.31 -15.85 -13.23
C ILE A 9 0.04 -14.80 -14.29
N LYS A 10 -0.96 -14.33 -15.03
CA LYS A 10 -0.76 -13.22 -15.96
C LYS A 10 -0.66 -11.96 -15.10
N LEU A 11 0.56 -11.41 -15.02
CA LEU A 11 0.78 -10.06 -14.53
C LEU A 11 -0.10 -9.09 -15.34
N PHE A 12 -0.69 -8.15 -14.61
CA PHE A 12 -1.61 -7.12 -15.08
C PHE A 12 -1.11 -6.46 -16.37
N ALA A 13 -1.99 -6.44 -17.38
CA ALA A 13 -1.75 -5.72 -18.62
C ALA A 13 -2.25 -4.29 -18.43
N THR A 14 -1.32 -3.38 -18.15
CA THR A 14 -1.56 -1.96 -17.94
C THR A 14 -2.29 -1.35 -19.16
N ALA A 15 -3.56 -0.99 -18.98
CA ALA A 15 -4.30 -0.20 -19.94
C ALA A 15 -4.34 1.25 -19.43
N LEU A 16 -3.32 2.03 -19.81
CA LEU A 16 -3.21 3.46 -19.52
C LEU A 16 -4.43 4.22 -20.09
N THR A 17 -5.44 4.48 -19.25
CA THR A 17 -6.50 5.45 -19.56
C THR A 17 -6.16 6.80 -18.95
N VAL A 18 -6.26 7.83 -19.80
CA VAL A 18 -5.75 9.20 -19.61
C VAL A 18 -6.20 9.85 -18.30
N THR A 19 -5.20 10.41 -17.61
CA THR A 19 -5.13 11.07 -16.31
C THR A 19 -6.08 12.26 -16.11
N SER A 20 -6.70 12.32 -14.93
CA SER A 20 -7.22 13.57 -14.34
C SER A 20 -6.16 14.11 -13.38
N PHE A 21 -5.41 15.15 -13.80
CA PHE A 21 -4.49 15.87 -12.92
C PHE A 21 -5.29 16.72 -11.93
N MET A 22 -5.33 16.34 -10.66
CA MET A 22 -5.75 17.26 -9.60
C MET A 22 -4.51 18.01 -9.10
N MET A 23 -4.29 19.20 -9.66
CA MET A 23 -3.39 20.17 -9.05
C MET A 23 -4.08 20.72 -7.81
N VAL A 24 -3.69 20.31 -6.61
CA VAL A 24 -4.07 21.02 -5.38
C VAL A 24 -3.24 22.29 -5.32
N SER A 25 -3.66 23.29 -6.10
CA SER A 25 -3.11 24.64 -6.04
C SER A 25 -3.94 25.46 -5.05
N CYS A 26 -3.35 25.81 -3.92
CA CYS A 26 -3.79 27.00 -3.19
C CYS A 26 -3.49 28.22 -4.08
N ASP A 27 -4.54 28.75 -4.70
CA ASP A 27 -4.66 29.99 -5.50
C ASP A 27 -3.37 30.81 -5.72
N ILE A 28 -2.62 30.53 -6.80
CA ILE A 28 -1.71 31.53 -7.41
C ILE A 28 -1.83 31.50 -8.93
N LYS A 29 -2.08 32.70 -9.49
CA LYS A 29 -2.22 32.96 -10.93
C LYS A 29 -0.95 32.57 -11.69
N LYS A 30 -1.17 31.88 -12.82
CA LYS A 30 -0.17 31.45 -13.82
C LYS A 30 0.76 32.58 -14.27
N GLU A 31 2.06 32.38 -14.08
CA GLU A 31 3.09 32.93 -14.97
C GLU A 31 4.22 31.90 -15.15
N ASN A 32 4.70 31.78 -16.39
CA ASN A 32 5.59 30.73 -16.88
C ASN A 32 6.98 30.77 -16.21
N ALA A 33 7.33 29.70 -15.50
CA ALA A 33 8.70 29.22 -15.32
C ALA A 33 8.60 27.71 -15.10
N ASP A 34 9.55 26.94 -15.62
CA ASP A 34 9.69 25.49 -15.40
C ASP A 34 10.00 25.19 -13.92
N ASN A 35 9.01 25.42 -13.04
CA ASN A 35 9.02 24.98 -11.66
C ASN A 35 8.49 23.56 -11.67
N GLU A 36 9.38 22.58 -11.48
CA GLU A 36 9.00 21.21 -11.14
C GLU A 36 8.33 21.22 -9.75
N GLU A 37 7.03 21.52 -9.73
CA GLU A 37 6.14 21.33 -8.58
C GLU A 37 6.06 19.83 -8.23
N ILE A 38 5.82 19.53 -6.96
CA ILE A 38 5.35 18.21 -6.52
C ILE A 38 4.05 17.93 -7.25
N ILE A 39 3.91 16.75 -7.81
CA ILE A 39 2.68 16.33 -8.49
C ILE A 39 2.22 15.04 -7.85
N GLU A 40 1.09 15.09 -7.14
CA GLU A 40 0.28 13.90 -6.90
C GLU A 40 -0.43 13.53 -8.21
N VAL A 41 -0.12 12.35 -8.73
CA VAL A 41 -0.84 11.79 -9.87
C VAL A 41 -1.74 10.67 -9.35
N VAL A 42 -3.03 10.77 -9.62
CA VAL A 42 -4.00 9.72 -9.32
C VAL A 42 -4.40 9.04 -10.63
N GLU A 43 -4.09 7.75 -10.75
CA GLU A 43 -4.53 6.89 -11.83
C GLU A 43 -5.61 5.93 -11.30
N VAL A 44 -6.69 5.74 -12.04
CA VAL A 44 -7.79 4.85 -11.65
C VAL A 44 -7.72 3.59 -12.50
N GLU A 45 -7.43 2.46 -11.87
CA GLU A 45 -7.52 1.14 -12.49
C GLU A 45 -8.84 0.47 -12.11
N LYS A 46 -9.56 -0.02 -13.13
CA LYS A 46 -10.77 -0.82 -12.94
C LYS A 46 -10.44 -2.29 -13.15
N ASP A 47 -10.51 -3.08 -12.09
CA ASP A 47 -10.33 -4.53 -12.19
C ASP A 47 -11.56 -5.16 -12.88
N ASN A 48 -11.40 -5.56 -14.14
CA ASN A 48 -12.43 -6.30 -14.88
C ASN A 48 -12.16 -7.80 -14.73
N VAL A 49 -12.78 -8.42 -13.73
CA VAL A 49 -12.69 -9.88 -13.56
C VAL A 49 -13.70 -10.55 -14.50
N GLU A 50 -13.23 -11.06 -15.66
CA GLU A 50 -13.98 -12.05 -16.44
C GLU A 50 -13.94 -13.41 -15.71
N VAL A 51 -14.99 -13.71 -14.95
CA VAL A 51 -15.22 -15.05 -14.38
C VAL A 51 -15.94 -15.89 -15.43
N ASP A 52 -15.31 -17.00 -15.86
CA ASP A 52 -15.98 -18.07 -16.62
C ASP A 52 -17.22 -18.52 -15.84
N ALA A 53 -18.40 -18.25 -16.41
CA ALA A 53 -19.68 -18.38 -15.76
C ALA A 53 -20.05 -19.84 -15.48
N ASP A 54 -20.07 -20.23 -14.21
CA ASP A 54 -21.15 -21.06 -13.68
C ASP A 54 -21.31 -20.88 -12.16
N MET A 55 -22.56 -20.85 -11.72
CA MET A 55 -23.07 -20.61 -10.35
C MET A 55 -23.30 -19.15 -9.92
N ASN A 56 -24.58 -18.74 -10.04
CA ASN A 56 -25.30 -17.70 -9.27
C ASN A 56 -24.41 -16.75 -8.45
N THR A 57 -23.95 -15.68 -9.08
CA THR A 57 -23.22 -14.62 -8.39
C THR A 57 -24.09 -13.37 -8.40
N GLU A 58 -24.45 -12.89 -7.21
CA GLU A 58 -24.77 -11.47 -7.04
C GLU A 58 -23.67 -10.66 -7.70
N LYS A 59 -24.03 -9.57 -8.39
CA LYS A 59 -23.09 -8.66 -9.03
C LYS A 59 -21.97 -8.33 -8.04
N ILE A 60 -20.78 -8.88 -8.27
CA ILE A 60 -19.57 -8.48 -7.57
C ILE A 60 -19.39 -6.99 -7.91
N ALA A 61 -19.46 -6.13 -6.90
CA ALA A 61 -19.22 -4.71 -7.08
C ALA A 61 -17.78 -4.52 -7.60
N GLU A 62 -17.61 -3.70 -8.64
CA GLU A 62 -16.28 -3.27 -9.11
C GLU A 62 -15.52 -2.69 -7.91
N VAL A 63 -14.42 -3.31 -7.50
CA VAL A 63 -13.48 -2.71 -6.55
C VAL A 63 -12.60 -1.77 -7.37
N GLU A 64 -12.85 -0.48 -7.26
CA GLU A 64 -12.04 0.55 -7.90
C GLU A 64 -10.72 0.70 -7.14
N VAL A 65 -9.60 0.44 -7.82
CA VAL A 65 -8.26 0.65 -7.26
C VAL A 65 -7.68 1.93 -7.85
N LYS A 66 -7.13 2.78 -6.99
CA LYS A 66 -6.55 4.07 -7.35
C LYS A 66 -5.07 4.07 -7.01
N THR A 67 -4.23 4.13 -8.02
CA THR A 67 -2.79 4.31 -7.86
C THR A 67 -2.50 5.78 -7.60
N ARG A 68 -1.79 6.06 -6.51
CA ARG A 68 -1.24 7.37 -6.20
C ARG A 68 0.26 7.34 -6.41
N THR A 69 0.76 8.32 -7.15
CA THR A 69 2.19 8.56 -7.32
C THR A 69 2.53 9.92 -6.74
N TYR A 70 3.41 9.93 -5.75
CA TYR A 70 3.96 11.13 -5.15
C TYR A 70 5.40 11.34 -5.62
N LYS A 71 5.61 12.38 -6.44
CA LYS A 71 6.94 12.70 -6.99
C LYS A 71 7.65 13.75 -6.16
N MET A 72 8.83 13.40 -5.68
CA MET A 72 9.69 14.26 -4.90
C MET A 72 10.94 14.65 -5.70
N LYS A 73 11.47 15.84 -5.43
CA LYS A 73 12.70 16.31 -6.07
C LYS A 73 13.90 15.47 -5.58
N GLU A 74 14.67 14.93 -6.51
CA GLU A 74 15.90 14.15 -6.24
C GLU A 74 15.71 12.85 -5.43
N GLN A 75 14.47 12.37 -5.25
CA GLN A 75 14.15 11.10 -4.59
C GLN A 75 13.32 10.20 -5.50
N GLU A 76 13.35 8.89 -5.24
CA GLU A 76 12.45 7.94 -5.91
C GLU A 76 10.98 8.30 -5.57
N PRO A 77 10.07 8.24 -6.54
CA PRO A 77 8.67 8.50 -6.28
C PRO A 77 8.08 7.40 -5.39
N ILE A 78 7.14 7.79 -4.54
CA ILE A 78 6.33 6.85 -3.79
C ILE A 78 5.12 6.49 -4.62
N VAL A 79 4.89 5.19 -4.76
CA VAL A 79 3.76 4.66 -5.53
C VAL A 79 3.02 3.64 -4.67
N TYR A 80 1.74 3.91 -4.43
CA TYR A 80 0.87 3.06 -3.64
C TYR A 80 -0.55 3.05 -4.21
N ASP A 81 -1.22 1.93 -4.01
CA ASP A 81 -2.58 1.70 -4.46
C ASP A 81 -3.55 1.89 -3.28
N LEU A 82 -4.73 2.45 -3.56
CA LEU A 82 -5.83 2.59 -2.62
C LEU A 82 -7.07 1.89 -3.16
N ASP A 83 -7.80 1.20 -2.28
CA ASP A 83 -9.15 0.72 -2.53
C ASP A 83 -10.14 1.34 -1.54
N ALA A 84 -11.40 0.88 -1.57
CA ALA A 84 -12.43 1.35 -0.63
C ALA A 84 -12.12 1.05 0.85
N ASN A 85 -11.15 0.16 1.12
CA ASN A 85 -10.77 -0.25 2.45
C ASN A 85 -9.45 0.41 2.92
N GLY A 86 -8.82 1.28 2.11
CA GLY A 86 -7.54 1.95 2.40
C GLY A 86 -6.40 1.49 1.47
N ILE A 87 -5.15 1.42 1.97
CA ILE A 87 -3.99 0.97 1.18
C ILE A 87 -4.14 -0.46 0.64
N ALA A 88 -4.23 -0.59 -0.68
CA ALA A 88 -4.36 -1.85 -1.39
C ALA A 88 -3.00 -2.49 -1.71
N GLY A 89 -1.95 -1.69 -1.81
CA GLY A 89 -0.61 -2.17 -2.18
C GLY A 89 0.42 -1.06 -2.32
N PHE A 90 1.67 -1.49 -2.49
CA PHE A 90 2.82 -0.65 -2.80
C PHE A 90 3.64 -1.32 -3.89
N ASP A 91 4.22 -0.51 -4.78
CA ASP A 91 5.11 -1.02 -5.83
C ASP A 91 6.42 -1.59 -5.24
N ASP A 92 6.95 -0.96 -4.19
CA ASP A 92 8.19 -1.34 -3.51
C ASP A 92 7.99 -2.33 -2.36
N TRP A 93 6.74 -2.70 -2.04
CA TRP A 93 6.41 -3.73 -1.05
C TRP A 93 5.49 -4.83 -1.59
N ARG A 94 6.08 -5.67 -2.45
CA ARG A 94 5.32 -6.70 -3.16
C ARG A 94 4.66 -7.74 -2.26
N ASP A 95 5.31 -8.12 -1.16
CA ASP A 95 4.75 -9.15 -0.27
C ASP A 95 3.50 -8.67 0.45
N TYR A 96 3.47 -7.43 0.95
CA TYR A 96 2.25 -6.80 1.49
C TYR A 96 1.12 -6.81 0.46
N THR A 97 1.38 -6.32 -0.76
CA THR A 97 0.37 -6.22 -1.83
C THR A 97 -0.27 -7.57 -2.14
N VAL A 98 0.54 -8.65 -2.17
CA VAL A 98 0.02 -9.99 -2.45
C VAL A 98 -0.75 -10.55 -1.25
N VAL A 99 -0.30 -10.32 -0.01
CA VAL A 99 -1.02 -10.78 1.19
C VAL A 99 -2.38 -10.08 1.30
N ASN A 100 -2.43 -8.76 1.12
CA ASN A 100 -3.67 -7.99 1.11
C ASN A 100 -4.68 -8.55 0.08
N TYR A 101 -4.22 -8.78 -1.15
CA TYR A 101 -5.05 -9.37 -2.20
C TYR A 101 -5.57 -10.76 -1.82
N GLU A 102 -4.71 -11.65 -1.32
CA GLU A 102 -5.11 -13.00 -0.94
C GLU A 102 -6.10 -13.01 0.24
N LEU A 103 -5.91 -12.14 1.25
CA LEU A 103 -6.87 -11.98 2.34
C LEU A 103 -8.22 -11.46 1.84
N ALA A 104 -8.23 -10.46 0.96
CA ALA A 104 -9.45 -9.96 0.34
C ALA A 104 -10.18 -11.04 -0.48
N GLU A 105 -9.45 -11.92 -1.17
CA GLU A 105 -10.03 -13.04 -1.91
C GLU A 105 -10.51 -14.17 -0.99
N ILE A 106 -9.78 -14.44 0.10
CA ILE A 106 -10.18 -15.42 1.12
C ILE A 106 -11.51 -15.01 1.77
N ARG A 107 -11.71 -13.71 2.08
CA ARG A 107 -12.98 -13.17 2.61
C ARG A 107 -14.18 -13.44 1.68
N LYS A 108 -13.96 -13.64 0.39
CA LYS A 108 -15.00 -13.93 -0.63
C LYS A 108 -15.15 -15.42 -0.97
N ALA A 109 -14.22 -16.27 -0.51
CA ALA A 109 -14.08 -17.64 -0.99
C ALA A 109 -14.79 -18.69 -0.11
N ASN A 110 -15.08 -19.86 -0.68
CA ASN A 110 -15.60 -21.01 0.06
C ASN A 110 -14.49 -21.73 0.85
N TYR A 111 -14.85 -22.33 2.00
CA TYR A 111 -13.93 -22.93 2.97
C TYR A 111 -12.81 -23.84 2.41
N LEU A 112 -13.12 -24.76 1.49
CA LEU A 112 -12.11 -25.68 0.90
C LEU A 112 -11.01 -24.96 0.10
N THR A 113 -11.31 -23.78 -0.45
CA THR A 113 -10.31 -22.96 -1.17
C THR A 113 -9.48 -22.10 -0.22
N THR A 114 -9.96 -21.87 0.99
CA THR A 114 -9.32 -21.03 2.01
C THR A 114 -8.05 -21.67 2.56
N ALA A 115 -8.09 -22.95 2.99
CA ALA A 115 -6.94 -23.60 3.64
C ALA A 115 -5.69 -23.68 2.74
N GLN A 116 -5.85 -23.94 1.43
CA GLN A 116 -4.72 -23.97 0.51
C GLN A 116 -4.17 -22.57 0.21
N ARG A 117 -5.05 -21.56 0.09
CA ARG A 117 -4.64 -20.16 -0.10
C ARG A 117 -3.85 -19.66 1.11
N VAL A 118 -4.35 -19.92 2.33
CA VAL A 118 -3.66 -19.63 3.60
C VAL A 118 -2.24 -20.21 3.59
N LYS A 119 -2.07 -21.50 3.27
CA LYS A 119 -0.74 -22.14 3.20
C LYS A 119 0.19 -21.51 2.16
N ASN A 120 -0.35 -20.99 1.05
CA ASN A 120 0.45 -20.36 0.00
C ASN A 120 0.98 -18.97 0.41
N MET A 121 0.42 -18.35 1.45
CA MET A 121 0.89 -17.05 1.96
C MET A 121 2.12 -17.14 2.87
N ASN A 122 2.52 -18.34 3.31
CA ASN A 122 3.52 -18.53 4.38
C ASN A 122 4.83 -17.77 4.14
N TYR A 123 5.42 -17.95 2.96
CA TYR A 123 6.66 -17.25 2.61
C TYR A 123 6.49 -15.73 2.67
N ARG A 124 5.34 -15.22 2.21
CA ARG A 124 5.11 -13.78 2.08
C ARG A 124 4.88 -13.14 3.43
N ILE A 125 4.02 -13.74 4.27
CA ILE A 125 3.76 -13.26 5.62
C ILE A 125 5.05 -13.27 6.44
N ALA A 126 5.80 -14.37 6.41
CA ALA A 126 7.10 -14.46 7.10
C ALA A 126 8.12 -13.43 6.60
N ASN A 127 7.98 -12.93 5.36
CA ASN A 127 8.90 -11.96 4.77
C ASN A 127 8.42 -10.51 4.86
N LEU A 128 7.23 -10.22 5.40
CA LEU A 128 6.70 -8.85 5.53
C LEU A 128 7.71 -7.93 6.19
N GLY A 129 8.19 -8.28 7.40
CA GLY A 129 9.18 -7.48 8.15
C GLY A 129 10.51 -7.24 7.43
N ASN A 130 10.98 -8.21 6.64
CA ASN A 130 12.24 -8.08 5.91
C ASN A 130 12.11 -7.23 4.64
N SER A 131 10.90 -7.13 4.09
CA SER A 131 10.62 -6.47 2.81
C SER A 131 9.98 -5.09 2.96
N ILE A 132 9.68 -4.64 4.19
CA ILE A 132 9.13 -3.30 4.43
C ILE A 132 10.06 -2.24 3.82
N PRO A 133 9.54 -1.29 3.04
CA PRO A 133 10.27 -0.11 2.60
C PRO A 133 10.78 0.71 3.79
N ALA A 134 11.99 1.25 3.70
CA ALA A 134 12.62 1.95 4.83
C ALA A 134 11.79 3.14 5.35
N TRP A 135 11.06 3.81 4.45
CA TRP A 135 10.22 4.96 4.77
C TRP A 135 8.90 4.61 5.47
N LEU A 136 8.55 3.32 5.52
CA LEU A 136 7.39 2.77 6.25
C LEU A 136 7.78 2.07 7.55
N LYS A 137 9.08 1.98 7.88
CA LYS A 137 9.55 1.24 9.08
C LYS A 137 9.44 2.05 10.36
N THR A 138 8.22 2.43 10.73
CA THR A 138 7.92 2.98 12.06
C THR A 138 7.84 1.84 13.10
N GLU A 139 7.92 2.19 14.39
CA GLU A 139 7.76 1.21 15.49
C GLU A 139 6.40 0.51 15.42
N GLU A 140 5.32 1.26 15.26
CA GLU A 140 3.94 0.75 15.11
C GLU A 140 3.77 -0.15 13.87
N VAL A 141 4.27 0.24 12.68
CA VAL A 141 4.20 -0.63 11.48
C VAL A 141 4.94 -1.94 11.72
N MET A 142 6.09 -1.89 12.43
CA MET A 142 6.83 -3.11 12.77
C MET A 142 6.11 -3.97 13.81
N GLU A 143 5.43 -3.35 14.78
CA GLU A 143 4.56 -4.04 15.75
C GLU A 143 3.41 -4.75 15.04
N ASP A 144 2.66 -4.04 14.19
CA ASP A 144 1.52 -4.60 13.46
C ASP A 144 1.94 -5.70 12.47
N VAL A 145 3.10 -5.56 11.82
CA VAL A 145 3.67 -6.65 11.01
C VAL A 145 3.99 -7.87 11.88
N SER A 146 4.49 -7.68 13.10
CA SER A 146 4.76 -8.77 14.03
C SER A 146 3.45 -9.44 14.48
N ASP A 147 2.40 -8.67 14.75
CA ASP A 147 1.08 -9.17 15.10
C ASP A 147 0.47 -10.01 13.97
N VAL A 148 0.50 -9.52 12.72
CA VAL A 148 0.07 -10.29 11.53
C VAL A 148 0.84 -11.60 11.42
N GLN A 149 2.17 -11.57 11.63
CA GLN A 149 2.99 -12.77 11.57
C GLN A 149 2.65 -13.76 12.68
N LYS A 150 2.36 -13.27 13.90
CA LYS A 150 1.94 -14.08 15.04
C LYS A 150 0.61 -14.77 14.77
N GLU A 151 -0.43 -14.03 14.42
CA GLU A 151 -1.76 -14.60 14.17
C GLU A 151 -1.76 -15.56 12.98
N TYR A 152 -0.94 -15.29 11.96
CA TYR A 152 -0.77 -16.23 10.86
C TYR A 152 -0.12 -17.55 11.30
N LEU A 153 0.86 -17.52 12.21
CA LEU A 153 1.46 -18.73 12.76
C LEU A 153 0.41 -19.54 13.53
N GLU A 154 -0.38 -18.89 14.39
CA GLU A 154 -1.47 -19.53 15.12
C GLU A 154 -2.49 -20.19 14.17
N LEU A 155 -2.83 -19.52 13.07
CA LEU A 155 -3.70 -20.03 12.01
C LEU A 155 -3.16 -21.30 11.33
N ILE A 156 -1.84 -21.43 11.12
CA ILE A 156 -1.25 -22.57 10.40
C ILE A 156 -0.72 -23.69 11.30
N GLU A 157 -0.55 -23.44 12.59
CA GLU A 157 -0.07 -24.45 13.56
C GLU A 157 -1.14 -25.50 13.90
N ASP A 158 -2.42 -25.12 13.90
CA ASP A 158 -3.52 -26.06 14.10
C ASP A 158 -3.99 -26.71 12.80
N ALA A 159 -3.20 -27.68 12.32
CA ALA A 159 -3.48 -28.39 11.06
C ALA A 159 -4.79 -29.23 11.08
N ASP A 160 -5.34 -29.52 12.27
CA ASP A 160 -6.55 -30.32 12.47
C ASP A 160 -7.74 -29.47 12.98
N ALA A 161 -7.60 -28.13 12.99
CA ALA A 161 -8.63 -27.18 13.40
C ALA A 161 -9.97 -27.46 12.71
N SER A 162 -11.05 -27.32 13.48
CA SER A 162 -12.40 -27.36 12.93
C SER A 162 -12.64 -26.17 11.97
N GLU A 163 -13.68 -26.28 11.13
CA GLU A 163 -14.07 -25.19 10.25
C GLU A 163 -14.40 -23.89 10.98
N ASN A 164 -14.91 -23.98 12.21
CA ASN A 164 -15.22 -22.80 13.01
C ASN A 164 -13.95 -22.16 13.57
N GLU A 165 -13.05 -22.95 14.16
CA GLU A 165 -11.76 -22.45 14.67
C GLU A 165 -10.93 -21.81 13.54
N MET A 166 -10.87 -22.43 12.37
CA MET A 166 -10.20 -21.85 11.20
C MET A 166 -10.83 -20.53 10.73
N LYS A 167 -12.14 -20.33 10.91
CA LYS A 167 -12.81 -19.06 10.60
C LYS A 167 -12.49 -18.00 11.64
N GLU A 168 -12.53 -18.35 12.91
CA GLU A 168 -12.19 -17.45 14.03
C GLU A 168 -10.73 -16.99 13.90
N ASN A 169 -9.77 -17.90 13.72
CA ASN A 169 -8.35 -17.56 13.56
C ASN A 169 -8.09 -16.71 12.29
N LEU A 170 -8.87 -16.92 11.22
CA LEU A 170 -8.77 -16.12 10.00
C LEU A 170 -9.37 -14.72 10.18
N GLU A 171 -10.40 -14.58 11.01
CA GLU A 171 -10.97 -13.30 11.41
C GLU A 171 -9.95 -12.53 12.24
N GLU A 172 -9.30 -13.16 13.23
CA GLU A 172 -8.22 -12.55 14.02
C GLU A 172 -7.02 -12.11 13.14
N LEU A 173 -6.56 -12.95 12.21
CA LEU A 173 -5.54 -12.55 11.23
C LEU A 173 -6.00 -11.38 10.35
N SER A 174 -7.27 -11.37 9.97
CA SER A 174 -7.85 -10.30 9.16
C SER A 174 -7.91 -8.99 9.92
N GLU A 175 -8.24 -9.02 11.22
CA GLU A 175 -8.23 -7.86 12.10
C GLU A 175 -6.83 -7.28 12.22
N LYS A 176 -5.81 -8.12 12.49
CA LYS A 176 -4.42 -7.65 12.55
C LYS A 176 -3.88 -7.08 11.25
N PHE A 177 -4.38 -7.58 10.13
CA PHE A 177 -4.02 -7.01 8.83
C PHE A 177 -4.73 -5.67 8.56
N ASP A 178 -5.94 -5.48 9.08
CA ASP A 178 -6.66 -4.21 9.01
C ASP A 178 -6.02 -3.17 9.95
N ASP A 179 -5.54 -3.56 11.15
CA ASP A 179 -4.74 -2.72 12.06
C ASP A 179 -3.47 -2.20 11.34
N LEU A 180 -2.68 -3.12 10.74
CA LEU A 180 -1.52 -2.76 9.93
C LEU A 180 -1.86 -1.77 8.81
N LYS A 181 -3.04 -1.91 8.19
CA LYS A 181 -3.47 -1.05 7.10
C LYS A 181 -3.82 0.36 7.58
N GLU A 182 -4.36 0.49 8.79
CA GLU A 182 -4.61 1.78 9.44
C GLU A 182 -3.29 2.50 9.72
N GLU A 183 -2.32 1.83 10.34
CA GLU A 183 -1.02 2.44 10.66
C GLU A 183 -0.22 2.79 9.39
N LEU A 184 -0.34 2.00 8.33
CA LEU A 184 0.25 2.36 7.03
C LEU A 184 -0.39 3.60 6.43
N ASP A 185 -1.71 3.79 6.56
CA ASP A 185 -2.39 5.00 6.09
C ASP A 185 -1.92 6.23 6.88
N GLU A 186 -1.81 6.12 8.21
CA GLU A 186 -1.24 7.18 9.05
C GLU A 186 0.19 7.52 8.63
N THR A 187 1.04 6.50 8.46
CA THR A 187 2.45 6.66 8.10
C THR A 187 2.61 7.33 6.73
N VAL A 188 1.83 6.91 5.73
CA VAL A 188 1.84 7.50 4.39
C VAL A 188 1.39 8.96 4.43
N GLN A 189 0.30 9.26 5.13
CA GLN A 189 -0.20 10.62 5.26
C GLN A 189 0.82 11.55 5.92
N GLU A 190 1.45 11.10 7.00
CA GLU A 190 2.45 11.88 7.71
C GLU A 190 3.72 12.09 6.86
N TYR A 191 4.18 11.04 6.17
CA TYR A 191 5.30 11.13 5.24
C TYR A 191 5.06 12.17 4.15
N VAL A 192 3.89 12.11 3.50
CA VAL A 192 3.50 13.06 2.44
C VAL A 192 3.45 14.48 3.00
N ARG A 193 2.80 14.67 4.16
CA ARG A 193 2.66 15.97 4.82
C ARG A 193 4.01 16.63 5.13
N ILE A 194 4.99 15.86 5.61
CA ILE A 194 6.34 16.40 5.88
C ILE A 194 7.01 16.87 4.60
N HIS A 195 6.92 16.10 3.52
CA HIS A 195 7.51 16.49 2.24
C HIS A 195 6.85 17.71 1.63
N GLU A 196 5.52 17.81 1.71
CA GLU A 196 4.78 19.01 1.28
C GLU A 196 5.26 20.24 2.05
N SER A 197 5.36 20.13 3.39
CA SER A 197 5.83 21.22 4.25
C SER A 197 7.27 21.64 3.92
N ALA A 198 8.18 20.67 3.80
CA ALA A 198 9.59 20.92 3.49
C ALA A 198 9.77 21.67 2.16
N ILE A 199 8.94 21.34 1.17
CA ILE A 199 9.01 21.94 -0.16
C ILE A 199 8.35 23.32 -0.19
N GLU A 200 7.27 23.54 0.56
CA GLU A 200 6.68 24.86 0.75
C GLU A 200 7.73 25.83 1.32
N GLU A 201 8.40 25.45 2.41
CA GLU A 201 9.45 26.25 3.05
C GLU A 201 10.66 26.50 2.13
N PHE A 202 11.12 25.46 1.42
CA PHE A 202 12.17 25.61 0.40
C PHE A 202 11.78 26.66 -0.64
N ASN A 203 10.56 26.56 -1.18
CA ASN A 203 10.08 27.45 -2.23
C ASN A 203 9.93 28.89 -1.74
N GLU A 204 9.56 29.10 -0.48
CA GLU A 204 9.50 30.43 0.12
C GLU A 204 10.88 31.11 0.18
N GLU A 205 11.90 30.43 0.69
CA GLU A 205 13.26 30.99 0.79
C GLU A 205 13.94 31.08 -0.59
N PHE A 206 13.65 30.15 -1.49
CA PHE A 206 14.12 30.19 -2.87
C PHE A 206 13.58 31.42 -3.61
N LYS A 207 12.28 31.74 -3.48
CA LYS A 207 11.68 32.96 -4.04
C LYS A 207 12.31 34.25 -3.48
N LYS A 208 12.88 34.19 -2.26
CA LYS A 208 13.63 35.29 -1.63
C LYS A 208 15.10 35.36 -2.09
N GLY A 209 15.53 34.44 -2.97
CA GLY A 209 16.91 34.37 -3.49
C GLY A 209 17.92 33.79 -2.50
N LYS A 210 17.46 33.15 -1.42
CA LYS A 210 18.31 32.60 -0.35
C LYS A 210 18.42 31.08 -0.47
N ILE A 211 19.22 30.64 -1.42
CA ILE A 211 19.34 29.21 -1.76
C ILE A 211 19.90 28.39 -0.60
N GLU A 212 20.90 28.91 0.13
CA GLU A 212 21.47 28.19 1.28
C GLU A 212 20.44 28.00 2.41
N ALA A 213 19.66 29.04 2.73
CA ALA A 213 18.59 28.94 3.73
C ALA A 213 17.47 28.00 3.28
N ALA A 214 17.08 28.03 2.01
CA ALA A 214 16.08 27.11 1.46
C ALA A 214 16.49 25.64 1.63
N ILE A 215 17.78 25.33 1.39
CA ILE A 215 18.33 23.99 1.58
C ILE A 215 18.38 23.61 3.07
N GLU A 216 18.71 24.55 3.95
CA GLU A 216 18.74 24.32 5.40
C GLU A 216 17.34 23.97 5.92
N GLU A 217 16.32 24.78 5.64
CA GLU A 217 14.92 24.56 6.06
C GLU A 217 14.39 23.21 5.53
N TYR A 218 14.60 22.91 4.24
CA TYR A 218 14.22 21.61 3.67
C TYR A 218 14.83 20.43 4.44
N ASN A 219 16.13 20.51 4.76
CA ASN A 219 16.81 19.46 5.51
C ASN A 219 16.36 19.40 6.98
N GLU A 220 15.91 20.50 7.58
CA GLU A 220 15.36 20.52 8.93
C GLU A 220 13.98 19.88 8.99
N GLU A 221 13.13 20.14 8.00
CA GLU A 221 11.80 19.53 7.88
C GLU A 221 11.89 18.03 7.62
N ILE A 222 12.76 17.58 6.70
CA ILE A 222 12.95 16.16 6.40
C ILE A 222 13.49 15.38 7.61
N LYS A 223 14.29 15.98 8.50
CA LYS A 223 14.70 15.33 9.78
C LYS A 223 13.53 15.01 10.71
N LYS A 224 12.34 15.57 10.49
CA LYS A 224 11.15 15.14 11.25
C LYS A 224 10.76 13.70 10.93
N MET A 225 11.15 13.17 9.77
CA MET A 225 10.96 11.76 9.43
C MET A 225 11.77 10.83 10.33
N ASP A 226 13.02 11.17 10.64
CA ASP A 226 13.85 10.37 11.56
C ASP A 226 13.14 10.22 12.92
N LYS A 227 12.42 11.26 13.36
CA LYS A 227 11.66 11.22 14.62
C LYS A 227 10.42 10.32 14.58
N ILE A 228 9.81 10.13 13.40
CA ILE A 228 8.66 9.22 13.21
C ILE A 228 9.15 7.78 13.18
N LEU A 229 10.31 7.54 12.56
CA LEU A 229 10.95 6.23 12.59
C LEU A 229 11.43 5.85 14.00
N ASP A 230 11.82 6.85 14.81
CA ASP A 230 12.40 6.65 16.16
C ASP A 230 11.40 6.85 17.34
N ASN A 231 10.18 7.36 17.13
CA ASN A 231 9.19 7.53 18.19
C ASN A 231 7.77 7.22 17.70
N LYS A 232 7.27 6.03 18.04
CA LYS A 232 5.87 5.83 18.44
C LYS A 232 5.78 4.50 19.18
#